data_AF-A0AAW5SFP9-F1
#
_entry.id   AF-A0AAW5SFP9-F1
#
_cell.length_a   1.000
_cell.length_b   1.000
_cell.length_c   1.000
_cell.angle_alpha   90.00
_cell.angle_beta   90.00
_cell.angle_gamma   90.00
#
_symmetry.space_group_name_H-M   'P 1'
#
loop_
_entity.id
_entity.type
_entity.pdbx_description
1 polymer ?
#
loop_
_entity_poly.entity_id
_entity_poly.type
_entity_poly.pdbx_seq_one_letter_code
_entity_poly.pdbx_strand_id
1 'polypeptide(L)'
;MGSISYAIPHGSSARAEVAQYVRGTRAEVIASNSAPGDGCDWGGTYFAAHREESGQVWASITLFAQHRGDVVIKMMDETMGPTAVGVGATVLAALTDPPEGEYARQWRREAAHYQQQRSAALAARGQWIALATPVTLRSGAHIDTVRVENLRLWKAQSGSRIRPHWDWFMAEWATTHPGS
;
A
#
# COMPACT_ATOMS: atom_id res chain seq x y z
N MET A 1 -10.84 -13.05 -14.96
CA MET A 1 -9.46 -12.71 -15.36
C MET A 1 -8.49 -13.75 -14.81
N GLY A 2 -7.51 -14.15 -15.62
CA GLY A 2 -6.51 -15.15 -15.26
C GLY A 2 -5.25 -14.51 -14.66
N SER A 3 -4.48 -15.32 -13.93
CA SER A 3 -3.11 -14.97 -13.52
C SER A 3 -2.12 -15.42 -14.59
N ILE A 4 -1.03 -14.69 -14.74
CA ILE A 4 0.13 -15.15 -15.52
C ILE A 4 1.26 -15.53 -14.57
N SER A 5 2.07 -16.49 -14.98
CA SER A 5 3.27 -16.86 -14.23
C SER A 5 4.40 -17.23 -15.17
N TYR A 6 5.60 -16.77 -14.84
CA TYR A 6 6.83 -17.08 -15.57
C TYR A 6 8.05 -16.92 -14.67
N ALA A 7 9.14 -17.57 -15.06
CA ALA A 7 10.42 -17.51 -14.34
C ALA A 7 10.97 -16.08 -14.31
N ILE A 8 11.42 -15.64 -13.14
CA ILE A 8 12.07 -14.33 -13.00
C ILE A 8 13.44 -14.38 -13.70
N PRO A 9 13.70 -13.49 -14.68
CA PRO A 9 14.99 -13.42 -15.34
C PRO A 9 16.15 -13.20 -14.36
N HIS A 10 17.32 -13.74 -14.68
CA HIS A 10 18.51 -13.58 -13.85
C HIS A 10 18.85 -12.09 -13.67
N GLY A 11 19.11 -11.68 -12.42
CA GLY A 11 19.39 -10.29 -12.07
C GLY A 11 18.15 -9.39 -11.96
N SER A 12 16.94 -9.92 -12.16
CA SER A 12 15.68 -9.19 -11.97
C SER A 12 15.03 -9.48 -10.61
N SER A 13 13.88 -8.85 -10.36
CA SER A 13 13.03 -9.08 -9.19
C SER A 13 11.57 -9.12 -9.61
N ALA A 14 10.71 -9.80 -8.85
CA ALA A 14 9.27 -9.85 -9.12
C ALA A 14 8.66 -8.44 -9.32
N ARG A 15 9.10 -7.46 -8.52
CA ARG A 15 8.64 -6.06 -8.65
C ARG A 15 9.08 -5.42 -9.98
N ALA A 16 10.30 -5.71 -10.44
CA ALA A 16 10.81 -5.19 -11.71
C ALA A 16 10.05 -5.81 -12.90
N GLU A 17 9.82 -7.13 -12.86
CA GLU A 17 9.02 -7.84 -13.87
C GLU A 17 7.58 -7.33 -13.93
N VAL A 18 6.96 -7.07 -12.78
CA VAL A 18 5.61 -6.46 -12.74
C VAL A 18 5.61 -5.06 -13.32
N ALA A 19 6.60 -4.22 -12.98
CA ALA A 19 6.71 -2.88 -13.54
C ALA A 19 6.91 -2.91 -15.06
N GLN A 20 7.72 -3.84 -15.57
CA GLN A 20 7.91 -4.04 -17.00
C GLN A 20 6.63 -4.54 -17.68
N TYR A 21 5.94 -5.50 -17.07
CA TYR A 21 4.66 -6.01 -17.56
C TYR A 21 3.60 -4.90 -17.65
N VAL A 22 3.47 -4.09 -16.60
CA VAL A 22 2.53 -2.95 -16.55
C VAL A 22 2.90 -1.88 -17.58
N ARG A 23 4.18 -1.61 -17.82
CA ARG A 23 4.62 -0.68 -18.87
C ARG A 23 4.44 -1.21 -20.29
N GLY A 24 4.34 -2.53 -20.45
CA GLY A 24 4.09 -3.18 -21.73
C GLY A 24 2.63 -3.11 -22.19
N THR A 25 1.73 -2.53 -21.38
CA THR A 25 0.35 -2.28 -21.80
C THR A 25 0.27 -1.17 -22.84
N ARG A 26 -0.87 -1.04 -23.53
CA ARG A 26 -1.07 -0.03 -24.58
C ARG A 26 -1.11 1.42 -24.07
N ALA A 27 -1.47 1.62 -22.81
CA ALA A 27 -1.59 2.94 -22.21
C ALA A 27 -0.26 3.38 -21.56
N GLU A 28 -0.01 4.69 -21.54
CA GLU A 28 1.19 5.28 -20.96
C GLU A 28 1.10 5.26 -19.43
N VAL A 29 2.12 4.72 -18.75
CA VAL A 29 2.21 4.77 -17.29
C VAL A 29 2.81 6.12 -16.85
N ILE A 30 1.98 7.01 -16.32
CA ILE A 30 2.39 8.38 -15.93
C ILE A 30 2.71 8.53 -14.44
N ALA A 31 2.23 7.61 -13.60
CA ALA A 31 2.59 7.53 -12.19
C ALA A 31 2.49 6.08 -11.72
N SER A 32 3.35 5.67 -10.79
CA SER A 32 3.28 4.34 -10.21
C SER A 32 3.91 4.27 -8.84
N ASN A 33 3.50 3.28 -8.05
CA ASN A 33 4.16 2.90 -6.81
C ASN A 33 3.90 1.42 -6.49
N SER A 34 4.67 0.87 -5.55
CA SER A 34 4.44 -0.47 -5.02
C SER A 34 4.20 -0.42 -3.51
N ALA A 35 3.37 -1.32 -3.01
CA ALA A 35 3.16 -1.59 -1.59
C ALA A 35 3.34 -3.09 -1.30
N PRO A 36 3.62 -3.48 -0.04
CA PRO A 36 3.52 -4.88 0.36
C PRO A 36 2.11 -5.42 0.11
N GLY A 37 2.00 -6.73 -0.12
CA GLY A 37 0.73 -7.39 -0.36
C GLY A 37 -0.02 -7.70 0.94
N ASP A 38 -1.02 -8.58 0.85
CA ASP A 38 -1.89 -8.98 1.96
C ASP A 38 -1.19 -9.89 2.99
N GLY A 39 0.02 -10.38 2.69
CA GLY A 39 0.76 -11.29 3.56
C GLY A 39 0.26 -12.73 3.52
N CYS A 40 -0.72 -13.03 2.66
CA CYS A 40 -1.27 -14.36 2.43
C CYS A 40 -0.87 -14.85 1.03
N ASP A 41 -1.64 -14.48 0.02
CA ASP A 41 -1.50 -14.98 -1.35
C ASP A 41 -0.57 -14.10 -2.18
N TRP A 42 -0.45 -12.81 -1.83
CA TRP A 42 0.28 -11.83 -2.60
C TRP A 42 1.42 -11.20 -1.79
N GLY A 43 2.62 -11.22 -2.38
CA GLY A 43 3.81 -10.60 -1.77
C GLY A 43 3.84 -9.08 -1.94
N GLY A 44 3.12 -8.55 -2.93
CA GLY A 44 3.11 -7.14 -3.25
C GLY A 44 1.93 -6.73 -4.12
N THR A 45 1.67 -5.41 -4.11
CA THR A 45 0.73 -4.75 -5.01
C THR A 45 1.45 -3.62 -5.73
N TYR A 46 1.23 -3.51 -7.04
CA TYR A 46 1.74 -2.45 -7.89
C TYR A 46 0.58 -1.62 -8.41
N PHE A 47 0.61 -0.32 -8.15
CA PHE A 47 -0.39 0.64 -8.59
C PHE A 47 0.20 1.47 -9.73
N ALA A 48 -0.57 1.70 -10.79
CA ALA A 48 -0.17 2.57 -11.88
C ALA A 48 -1.34 3.37 -12.42
N ALA A 49 -1.10 4.66 -12.69
CA ALA A 49 -2.00 5.52 -13.45
C ALA A 49 -1.64 5.42 -14.93
N HIS A 50 -2.62 5.03 -15.74
CA HIS A 50 -2.52 4.80 -17.18
C HIS A 50 -3.22 5.92 -17.93
N ARG A 51 -2.49 6.61 -18.82
CA ARG A 51 -3.06 7.60 -19.74
C ARG A 51 -3.33 6.94 -21.08
N GLU A 52 -4.58 6.99 -21.51
CA GLU A 52 -5.00 6.57 -22.84
C GLU A 52 -4.77 7.67 -23.89
N GLU A 53 -4.84 7.31 -25.18
CA GLU A 53 -4.76 8.28 -26.29
C GLU A 53 -5.84 9.36 -26.21
N SER A 54 -7.01 9.02 -25.63
CA SER A 54 -8.11 9.96 -25.35
C SER A 54 -7.76 11.03 -24.32
N GLY A 55 -6.66 10.86 -23.57
CA GLY A 55 -6.27 11.67 -22.43
C GLY A 55 -6.89 11.23 -21.10
N GLN A 56 -7.81 10.27 -21.11
CA GLN A 56 -8.38 9.67 -19.89
C GLN A 56 -7.30 8.97 -19.08
N VAL A 57 -7.33 9.16 -17.76
CA VAL A 57 -6.42 8.48 -16.82
C VAL A 57 -7.19 7.60 -15.84
N TRP A 58 -6.83 6.33 -15.79
CA TRP A 58 -7.39 5.31 -14.90
C TRP A 58 -6.30 4.56 -14.13
N ALA A 59 -6.68 3.87 -13.05
CA ALA A 59 -5.73 3.12 -12.23
C ALA A 59 -5.76 1.61 -12.51
N SER A 60 -4.60 1.02 -12.77
CA SER A 60 -4.40 -0.43 -12.68
C SER A 60 -3.86 -0.82 -11.30
N ILE A 61 -4.32 -1.96 -10.80
CA ILE A 61 -3.89 -2.59 -9.56
C ILE A 61 -3.38 -3.99 -9.92
N THR A 62 -2.08 -4.20 -9.80
CA THR A 62 -1.43 -5.46 -10.16
C THR A 62 -0.90 -6.14 -8.91
N LEU A 63 -1.53 -7.25 -8.52
CA LEU A 63 -1.04 -8.09 -7.43
C LEU A 63 0.08 -8.98 -7.95
N PHE A 64 1.10 -9.20 -7.12
CA PHE A 64 2.19 -10.09 -7.47
C PHE A 64 2.75 -10.87 -6.30
N ALA A 65 3.23 -12.07 -6.59
CA ALA A 65 3.91 -12.94 -5.64
C ALA A 65 5.14 -13.56 -6.30
N GLN A 66 6.10 -13.99 -5.49
CA GLN A 66 7.22 -14.80 -5.95
C GLN A 66 7.07 -16.21 -5.38
N HIS A 67 7.03 -17.21 -6.25
CA HIS A 67 6.93 -18.61 -5.85
C HIS A 67 8.00 -19.44 -6.57
N ARG A 68 8.91 -20.06 -5.82
CA ARG A 68 9.96 -20.97 -6.35
C ARG A 68 10.79 -20.40 -7.52
N GLY A 69 11.00 -19.08 -7.55
CA GLY A 69 11.76 -18.40 -8.62
C GLY A 69 10.90 -17.84 -9.73
N ASP A 70 9.60 -18.13 -9.74
CA ASP A 70 8.63 -17.57 -10.68
C ASP A 70 7.96 -16.33 -10.07
N VAL A 71 7.60 -15.39 -10.93
CA VAL A 71 6.66 -14.32 -10.60
C VAL A 71 5.25 -14.78 -10.98
N VAL A 72 4.28 -14.52 -10.11
CA VAL A 72 2.85 -14.68 -10.39
C VAL A 72 2.25 -13.28 -10.40
N ILE A 73 1.54 -12.93 -11.47
CA ILE A 73 0.95 -11.60 -11.67
C ILE A 73 -0.55 -11.74 -11.89
N LYS A 74 -1.33 -10.94 -11.17
CA LYS A 74 -2.77 -10.77 -11.40
C LYS A 74 -3.07 -9.28 -11.56
N MET A 75 -3.46 -8.90 -12.77
CA MET A 75 -3.82 -7.53 -13.10
C MET A 75 -5.32 -7.31 -12.92
N MET A 76 -5.66 -6.15 -12.37
CA MET A 76 -7.01 -5.62 -12.19
C MET A 76 -6.96 -4.11 -12.45
N ASP A 77 -8.12 -3.47 -12.53
CA ASP A 77 -8.26 -2.02 -12.54
C ASP A 77 -9.24 -1.56 -11.45
N GLU A 78 -9.36 -0.24 -11.29
CA GLU A 78 -10.23 0.37 -10.27
C GLU A 78 -11.72 0.02 -10.42
N THR A 79 -12.17 -0.48 -11.58
CA THR A 79 -13.56 -0.88 -11.81
C THR A 79 -13.90 -2.28 -11.25
N MET A 80 -12.90 -3.01 -10.75
CA MET A 80 -13.07 -4.37 -10.25
C MET A 80 -13.17 -4.47 -8.71
N GLY A 81 -13.17 -3.33 -8.02
CA GLY A 81 -13.15 -3.28 -6.56
C GLY A 81 -11.93 -3.94 -5.89
N PRO A 82 -10.69 -3.79 -6.39
CA PRO A 82 -9.51 -4.26 -5.66
C PRO A 82 -9.28 -3.42 -4.39
N THR A 83 -8.33 -3.82 -3.53
CA THR A 83 -7.92 -2.95 -2.42
C THR A 83 -7.28 -1.64 -2.92
N ALA A 84 -7.56 -0.53 -2.24
CA ALA A 84 -6.88 0.75 -2.45
C ALA A 84 -5.70 0.97 -1.48
N VAL A 85 -5.52 0.10 -0.48
CA VAL A 85 -4.49 0.23 0.55
C VAL A 85 -3.11 0.11 -0.09
N GLY A 86 -2.27 1.13 0.12
CA GLY A 86 -0.92 1.17 -0.44
C GLY A 86 -0.77 1.99 -1.72
N VAL A 87 -1.86 2.48 -2.32
CA VAL A 87 -1.78 3.40 -3.47
C VAL A 87 -0.95 4.64 -3.13
N GLY A 88 -0.27 5.23 -4.10
CA GLY A 88 0.55 6.43 -3.93
C GLY A 88 -0.26 7.71 -4.19
N ALA A 89 0.04 8.78 -3.46
CA ALA A 89 -0.60 10.08 -3.68
C ALA A 89 -0.45 10.59 -5.12
N THR A 90 0.68 10.32 -5.77
CA THR A 90 0.93 10.70 -7.18
C THR A 90 0.10 9.89 -8.16
N VAL A 91 -0.20 8.61 -7.87
CA VAL A 91 -1.11 7.79 -8.68
C VAL A 91 -2.51 8.36 -8.57
N LEU A 92 -3.00 8.60 -7.34
CA LEU A 92 -4.34 9.13 -7.11
C LEU A 92 -4.55 10.52 -7.73
N ALA A 93 -3.56 11.41 -7.59
CA ALA A 93 -3.63 12.77 -8.15
C ALA A 93 -3.61 12.81 -9.68
N ALA A 94 -3.19 11.73 -10.34
CA ALA A 94 -3.13 11.67 -11.80
C ALA A 94 -4.46 11.26 -12.46
N LEU A 95 -5.40 10.68 -11.70
CA LEU A 95 -6.61 10.07 -12.25
C LEU A 95 -7.62 11.13 -12.73
N THR A 96 -8.28 10.85 -13.84
CA THR A 96 -9.27 11.76 -14.43
C THR A 96 -10.61 11.61 -13.74
N ASP A 97 -11.19 12.71 -13.25
CA ASP A 97 -12.56 12.74 -12.74
C ASP A 97 -13.58 13.15 -13.82
N PRO A 98 -14.80 12.59 -13.78
CA PRO A 98 -15.27 11.57 -12.85
C PRO A 98 -14.78 10.14 -13.21
N PRO A 99 -14.63 9.23 -12.22
CA PRO A 99 -14.37 7.82 -12.48
C PRO A 99 -15.53 7.11 -13.19
N GLU A 100 -15.18 6.09 -13.98
CA GLU A 100 -16.15 5.23 -14.67
C GLU A 100 -16.69 4.13 -13.75
N GLY A 101 -18.01 4.13 -13.53
CA GLY A 101 -18.70 3.11 -12.73
C GLY A 101 -18.59 3.29 -11.20
N GLU A 102 -19.42 2.54 -10.47
CA GLU A 102 -19.52 2.63 -9.01
C GLU A 102 -18.29 2.05 -8.30
N TYR A 103 -17.71 0.98 -8.83
CA TYR A 103 -16.51 0.37 -8.23
C TYR A 103 -15.31 1.30 -8.28
N ALA A 104 -15.08 2.00 -9.39
CA ALA A 104 -13.99 2.99 -9.47
C ALA A 104 -14.24 4.18 -8.53
N ARG A 105 -15.51 4.66 -8.42
CA ARG A 105 -15.88 5.67 -7.42
C ARG A 105 -15.55 5.22 -6.00
N GLN A 106 -15.92 3.99 -5.65
CA GLN A 106 -15.62 3.44 -4.33
C GLN A 106 -14.11 3.32 -4.10
N TRP A 107 -13.39 2.73 -5.04
CA TRP A 107 -11.95 2.55 -4.97
C TRP A 107 -11.21 3.88 -4.75
N ARG A 108 -11.59 4.94 -5.47
CA ARG A 108 -10.99 6.28 -5.30
C ARG A 108 -11.31 6.91 -3.95
N ARG A 109 -12.49 6.67 -3.37
CA ARG A 109 -12.81 7.11 -1.99
C ARG A 109 -11.93 6.40 -0.97
N GLU A 110 -11.75 5.08 -1.12
CA GLU A 110 -10.87 4.29 -0.26
C GLU A 110 -9.41 4.71 -0.39
N ALA A 111 -8.96 5.00 -1.62
CA ALA A 111 -7.62 5.53 -1.91
C ALA A 111 -7.39 6.88 -1.21
N ALA A 112 -8.36 7.79 -1.29
CA ALA A 112 -8.31 9.09 -0.61
C ALA A 112 -8.28 8.94 0.91
N HIS A 113 -9.10 8.04 1.47
CA HIS A 113 -9.08 7.73 2.90
C HIS A 113 -7.72 7.19 3.35
N TYR A 114 -7.14 6.25 2.59
CA TYR A 114 -5.80 5.74 2.86
C TYR A 114 -4.74 6.85 2.84
N GLN A 115 -4.77 7.78 1.87
CA GLN A 115 -3.84 8.92 1.87
C GLN A 115 -4.04 9.84 3.07
N GLN A 116 -5.29 10.07 3.49
CA GLN A 116 -5.60 10.87 4.67
C GLN A 116 -4.99 10.25 5.94
N GLN A 117 -5.21 8.95 6.15
CA GLN A 117 -4.64 8.23 7.31
C GLN A 117 -3.12 8.22 7.28
N ARG A 118 -2.53 7.98 6.10
CA ARG A 118 -1.07 8.03 5.92
C ARG A 118 -0.52 9.42 6.21
N SER A 119 -1.20 10.48 5.79
CA SER A 119 -0.82 11.86 6.07
C SER A 119 -0.87 12.17 7.57
N ALA A 120 -1.94 11.75 8.25
CA ALA A 120 -2.07 11.89 9.71
C ALA A 120 -0.92 11.16 10.44
N ALA A 121 -0.58 9.94 10.03
CA ALA A 121 0.53 9.19 10.62
C ALA A 121 1.90 9.83 10.34
N LEU A 122 2.09 10.46 9.18
CA LEU A 122 3.28 11.25 8.88
C LEU A 122 3.37 12.48 9.78
N ALA A 123 2.25 13.15 10.06
CA ALA A 123 2.20 14.28 10.99
C ALA A 123 2.46 13.86 12.44
N ALA A 124 2.10 12.62 12.82
CA ALA A 124 2.38 12.06 14.14
C ALA A 124 3.86 11.68 14.36
N ARG A 125 4.74 11.85 13.37
CA ARG A 125 6.18 11.58 13.55
C ARG A 125 6.76 12.43 14.67
N GLY A 126 7.50 11.78 15.57
CA GLY A 126 8.05 12.37 16.77
C GLY A 126 7.08 12.44 17.95
N GLN A 127 5.78 12.19 17.74
CA GLN A 127 4.74 12.20 18.77
C GLN A 127 4.55 10.82 19.40
N TRP A 128 3.97 10.81 20.60
CA TRP A 128 3.43 9.61 21.22
C TRP A 128 2.01 9.38 20.73
N ILE A 129 1.67 8.11 20.50
CA ILE A 129 0.33 7.66 20.13
C ILE A 129 -0.11 6.54 21.06
N ALA A 130 -1.41 6.51 21.35
CA ALA A 130 -2.11 5.38 21.92
C ALA A 130 -2.69 4.52 20.79
N LEU A 131 -2.49 3.22 20.87
CA LEU A 131 -2.98 2.20 19.96
C LEU A 131 -4.28 1.63 20.53
N ALA A 132 -5.35 1.58 19.73
CA ALA A 132 -6.59 0.94 20.18
C ALA A 132 -6.41 -0.57 20.42
N THR A 133 -5.54 -1.21 19.64
CA THR A 133 -5.14 -2.61 19.84
C THR A 133 -3.68 -2.68 20.27
N PRO A 134 -3.39 -3.14 21.51
CA PRO A 134 -2.02 -3.26 22.00
C PRO A 134 -1.20 -4.26 21.18
N VAL A 135 0.08 -3.96 20.96
CA VAL A 135 1.03 -4.91 20.38
C VAL A 135 1.60 -5.78 21.48
N THR A 136 1.56 -7.10 21.26
CA THR A 136 2.20 -8.08 22.15
C THR A 136 3.60 -8.40 21.65
N LEU A 137 4.61 -8.10 22.46
CA LEU A 137 6.01 -8.46 22.16
C LEU A 137 6.25 -9.94 22.44
N ARG A 138 7.35 -10.49 21.89
CA ARG A 138 7.76 -11.89 22.17
C ARG A 138 8.01 -12.18 23.66
N SER A 139 8.33 -11.14 24.43
CA SER A 139 8.48 -11.23 25.89
C SER A 139 7.14 -11.37 26.64
N GLY A 140 6.00 -11.27 25.93
CA GLY A 140 4.66 -11.20 26.52
C GLY A 140 4.25 -9.79 26.96
N ALA A 141 5.11 -8.78 26.81
CA ALA A 141 4.76 -7.40 27.16
C ALA A 141 3.73 -6.83 26.18
N HIS A 142 2.67 -6.22 26.73
CA HIS A 142 1.67 -5.49 25.97
C HIS A 142 2.05 -4.01 25.88
N ILE A 143 2.10 -3.49 24.66
CA ILE A 143 2.45 -2.10 24.38
C ILE A 143 1.27 -1.45 23.68
N ASP A 144 0.61 -0.54 24.38
CA ASP A 144 -0.48 0.29 23.86
C ASP A 144 -0.02 1.71 23.50
N THR A 145 1.13 2.15 24.00
CA THR A 145 1.61 3.52 23.84
C THR A 145 3.02 3.54 23.25
N VAL A 146 3.18 4.20 22.12
CA VAL A 146 4.44 4.23 21.36
C VAL A 146 4.74 5.61 20.82
N ARG A 147 6.02 5.96 20.70
CA ARG A 147 6.48 7.10 19.93
C ARG A 147 6.69 6.71 18.48
N VAL A 148 6.10 7.45 17.55
CA VAL A 148 6.30 7.21 16.11
C VAL A 148 7.62 7.84 15.67
N GLU A 149 8.70 7.08 15.51
CA GLU A 149 9.96 7.63 14.97
C GLU A 149 9.82 7.88 13.46
N ASN A 150 9.26 6.90 12.76
CA ASN A 150 8.79 6.99 11.39
C ASN A 150 7.70 5.93 11.14
N LEU A 151 7.10 5.89 9.95
CA LEU A 151 6.01 4.94 9.67
C LEU A 151 6.40 3.46 9.83
N ARG A 152 7.70 3.12 9.82
CA ARG A 152 8.20 1.73 9.94
C ARG A 152 8.87 1.45 11.29
N LEU A 153 8.89 2.42 12.19
CA LEU A 153 9.60 2.28 13.45
C LEU A 153 8.92 3.07 14.55
N TRP A 154 8.57 2.33 15.59
CA TRP A 154 8.05 2.84 16.84
C TRP A 154 9.07 2.66 17.95
N LYS A 155 8.97 3.49 18.98
CA LYS A 155 9.73 3.36 20.23
C LYS A 155 8.77 3.31 21.41
N ALA A 156 8.81 2.23 22.18
CA ALA A 156 8.04 2.09 23.41
C ALA A 156 8.65 2.92 24.55
N GLN A 157 7.90 3.13 25.64
CA GLN A 157 8.38 3.83 26.84
C GLN A 157 9.59 3.12 27.48
N SER A 158 9.62 1.79 27.42
CA SER A 158 10.78 0.98 27.85
C SER A 158 12.06 1.22 27.05
N GLY A 159 11.98 1.99 25.94
CA GLY A 159 13.08 2.19 24.99
C GLY A 159 13.14 1.14 23.88
N SER A 160 12.31 0.10 23.95
CA SER A 160 12.25 -0.95 22.91
C SER A 160 11.83 -0.39 21.56
N ARG A 161 12.50 -0.82 20.49
CA ARG A 161 12.13 -0.49 19.10
C ARG A 161 11.23 -1.56 18.51
N ILE A 162 10.10 -1.13 17.95
CA ILE A 162 9.06 -2.01 17.41
C ILE A 162 8.91 -1.69 15.93
N ARG A 163 8.90 -2.72 15.08
CA ARG A 163 8.55 -2.57 13.65
C ARG A 163 7.06 -2.87 13.52
N PRO A 164 6.19 -1.85 13.37
CA PRO A 164 4.78 -2.09 13.15
C PRO A 164 4.54 -2.72 11.77
N HIS A 165 3.33 -3.25 11.57
CA HIS A 165 2.86 -3.55 10.23
C HIS A 165 2.87 -2.29 9.36
N TRP A 166 3.08 -2.42 8.05
CA TRP A 166 3.43 -1.29 7.18
C TRP A 166 2.30 -0.27 7.00
N ASP A 167 1.06 -0.70 7.22
CA ASP A 167 -0.18 0.09 7.13
C ASP A 167 -0.81 0.33 8.51
N TRP A 168 -0.07 0.21 9.62
CA TRP A 168 -0.59 0.30 10.99
C TRP A 168 -1.53 1.49 11.25
N PHE A 169 -1.34 2.58 10.51
CA PHE A 169 -2.12 3.81 10.60
C PHE A 169 -3.55 3.67 10.06
N MET A 170 -3.87 2.54 9.43
CA MET A 170 -5.22 2.16 9.05
C MET A 170 -6.02 1.57 10.22
N ALA A 171 -5.35 1.12 11.28
CA ALA A 171 -6.01 0.78 12.54
C ALA A 171 -6.33 2.05 13.35
N GLU A 172 -7.14 1.93 14.40
CA GLU A 172 -7.46 3.06 15.28
C GLU A 172 -6.27 3.44 16.18
N TRP A 173 -5.94 4.73 16.21
CA TRP A 173 -4.92 5.31 17.08
C TRP A 173 -5.24 6.79 17.36
N ALA A 174 -4.66 7.33 18.42
CA ALA A 174 -4.78 8.74 18.77
C ALA A 174 -3.45 9.28 19.28
N THR A 175 -3.12 10.54 18.99
CA THR A 175 -1.99 11.22 19.62
C THR A 175 -2.21 11.35 21.12
N THR A 176 -1.17 11.13 21.92
CA THR A 176 -1.23 11.21 23.39
C THR A 176 0.04 11.83 23.96
N HIS A 177 0.01 12.16 25.25
CA HIS A 177 1.20 12.56 26.01
C HIS A 177 1.70 11.38 26.86
N PRO A 178 3.02 11.17 26.95
CA PRO A 178 3.58 10.11 27.77
C PRO A 178 3.24 10.38 29.25
N GLY A 179 2.56 9.45 29.90
CA GLY A 179 2.22 9.52 31.34
C GLY A 179 0.80 9.98 31.67
N SER A 180 -0.12 9.94 30.70
CA SER A 180 -1.57 10.09 30.93
C SER A 180 -2.15 8.80 31.50
#